data_AF-A0A7V2Z1Q8-F1
#
_entry.id   AF-A0A7V2Z1Q8-F1
#
_cell.length_a   1.000
_cell.length_b   1.000
_cell.length_c   1.000
_cell.angle_alpha   90.00
_cell.angle_beta   90.00
_cell.angle_gamma   90.00
#
_symmetry.space_group_name_H-M   'P 1'
#
loop_
_entity.id
_entity.type
_entity.pdbx_description
1 polymer ?
#
loop_
_entity_poly.entity_id
_entity_poly.type
_entity_poly.pdbx_seq_one_letter_code
_entity_poly.pdbx_strand_id
1 'polypeptide(L)'
;MELRLKRKKGNYKLCICDHVLRASWLQEVVPIDEEGLTRAPDFADLAGHLVESIVGYFLTGLPHLDVTHFSERGPEPEVDYILTIGELRIPLKIKYQSRIRFSDTKGLRAFIEKVSIMRPSGYL
;
A
#
# COMPACT_ATOMS: atom_id res chain seq x y z
N MET A 1 1.10 5.40 12.53
CA MET A 1 2.06 4.72 13.44
C MET A 1 2.21 3.26 13.03
N GLU A 2 3.33 2.90 12.39
CA GLU A 2 3.67 1.51 12.03
C GLU A 2 4.39 0.83 13.21
N LEU A 3 3.82 -0.24 13.77
CA LEU A 3 4.50 -1.05 14.79
C LEU A 3 5.42 -2.07 14.12
N ARG A 4 6.73 -1.81 14.19
CA ARG A 4 7.75 -2.77 13.74
C ARG A 4 7.86 -3.92 14.74
N LEU A 5 7.36 -5.10 14.36
CA LEU A 5 7.52 -6.31 15.15
C LEU A 5 9.00 -6.72 15.17
N LYS A 6 9.60 -6.78 16.37
CA LYS A 6 11.00 -7.20 16.54
C LYS A 6 11.15 -8.69 16.13
N ARG A 7 12.17 -8.96 15.31
CA ARG A 7 12.75 -10.29 14.98
C ARG A 7 12.12 -11.13 13.85
N LYS A 8 11.77 -10.54 12.70
CA LYS A 8 11.73 -11.31 11.43
C LYS A 8 12.30 -10.49 10.26
N LYS A 9 12.96 -11.16 9.33
CA LYS A 9 13.60 -10.57 8.14
C LYS A 9 12.52 -10.17 7.13
N GLY A 10 11.88 -9.02 7.36
CA GLY A 10 10.81 -8.45 6.54
C GLY A 10 10.17 -7.23 7.22
N ASN A 11 9.77 -6.21 6.44
CA ASN A 11 9.02 -5.07 6.96
C ASN A 11 7.57 -5.50 7.19
N TYR A 12 7.23 -5.90 8.41
CA TYR A 12 5.84 -6.13 8.79
C TYR A 12 5.22 -4.79 9.17
N LYS A 13 4.39 -4.25 8.27
CA LYS A 13 3.52 -3.11 8.56
C LYS A 13 2.26 -3.67 9.25
N LEU A 14 2.09 -3.38 10.55
CA LEU A 14 0.80 -3.56 11.22
C LEU A 14 0.04 -2.23 11.14
N CYS A 15 -1.11 -2.24 10.47
CA CYS A 15 -2.01 -1.09 10.38
C CYS A 15 -3.40 -1.46 10.91
N ILE A 16 -3.94 -0.64 11.81
CA ILE A 16 -5.36 -0.70 12.19
C ILE A 16 -6.12 0.15 11.17
N CYS A 17 -6.71 -0.51 10.16
CA CYS A 17 -7.40 0.12 9.04
C CYS A 17 -8.83 0.59 9.38
N ASP A 18 -9.41 0.05 10.46
CA ASP A 18 -10.77 0.39 10.88
C ASP A 18 -10.81 1.71 11.67
N HIS A 19 -11.60 2.67 11.22
CA HIS A 19 -11.65 4.02 11.80
C HIS A 19 -12.23 4.02 13.22
N VAL A 20 -13.17 3.13 13.54
CA VAL A 20 -13.80 3.05 14.86
C VAL A 20 -12.84 2.45 15.89
N LEU A 21 -12.09 1.42 15.50
CA LEU A 21 -11.02 0.85 16.32
C LEU A 21 -9.90 1.85 16.55
N ARG A 22 -9.53 2.65 15.55
CA ARG A 22 -8.56 3.74 15.75
C ARG A 22 -9.06 4.78 16.74
N ALA A 23 -10.29 5.25 16.57
CA ALA A 23 -10.88 6.24 17.46
C ALA A 23 -11.00 5.72 18.91
N SER A 24 -11.44 4.46 19.09
CA SER A 24 -11.63 3.89 20.43
C SER A 24 -10.31 3.48 21.10
N TRP A 25 -9.38 2.89 20.37
CA TRP A 25 -8.16 2.34 20.95
C TRP A 25 -6.98 3.31 20.93
N LEU A 26 -6.76 3.98 19.80
CA LEU A 26 -5.64 4.92 19.61
C LEU A 26 -6.02 6.36 19.97
N GLN A 27 -7.30 6.63 20.22
CA GLN A 27 -7.82 8.00 20.42
C GLN A 27 -7.49 8.91 19.23
N GLU A 28 -7.44 8.32 18.03
CA GLU A 28 -7.02 9.00 16.81
C GLU A 28 -8.17 9.00 15.79
N VAL A 29 -8.59 10.19 15.39
CA VAL A 29 -9.60 10.40 14.34
C VAL A 29 -8.90 11.04 13.15
N VAL A 30 -8.66 10.25 12.10
CA VAL A 30 -8.00 10.72 10.89
C VAL A 30 -9.06 11.12 9.87
N PRO A 31 -9.11 12.39 9.44
CA PRO A 31 -10.01 12.78 8.38
C PRO A 31 -9.57 12.11 7.08
N ILE A 32 -10.53 11.53 6.37
CA ILE A 32 -10.32 10.98 5.05
C ILE A 32 -11.03 11.82 3.99
N ASP A 33 -11.93 12.73 4.32
CA ASP A 33 -12.54 13.61 3.33
C ASP A 33 -11.67 14.84 3.03
N GLU A 34 -11.89 15.45 1.86
CA GLU A 34 -11.11 16.60 1.39
C GLU A 34 -11.23 17.81 2.34
N GLU A 35 -12.43 18.06 2.87
CA GLU A 35 -12.68 19.18 3.77
C GLU A 35 -11.94 18.99 5.11
N GLY A 36 -12.03 17.79 5.69
CA GLY A 36 -11.33 17.41 6.90
C GLY A 36 -9.81 17.50 6.76
N LEU A 37 -9.24 17.04 5.65
CA LEU A 37 -7.81 17.15 5.37
C LEU A 37 -7.36 18.58 5.08
N THR A 38 -8.21 19.41 4.50
CA THR A 38 -7.93 20.85 4.34
C THR A 38 -7.85 21.56 5.69
N ARG A 39 -8.72 21.19 6.64
CA ARG A 39 -8.71 21.74 8.00
C ARG A 39 -7.56 21.20 8.87
N ALA A 40 -7.07 20.00 8.57
CA ALA A 40 -6.02 19.34 9.34
C ALA A 40 -4.97 18.68 8.41
N PRO A 41 -4.15 19.48 7.71
CA PRO A 41 -3.24 18.99 6.67
C PRO A 41 -2.13 18.06 7.21
N ASP A 42 -1.80 18.15 8.49
CA ASP A 42 -0.81 17.28 9.14
C ASP A 42 -1.23 15.80 9.13
N PHE A 43 -2.51 15.50 8.90
CA PHE A 43 -3.01 14.14 8.76
C PHE A 43 -2.90 13.57 7.35
N ALA A 44 -2.51 14.35 6.33
CA ALA A 44 -2.52 13.92 4.94
C ALA A 44 -1.68 12.66 4.69
N ASP A 45 -0.47 12.60 5.22
CA ASP A 45 0.41 11.44 5.09
C ASP A 45 -0.19 10.20 5.77
N LEU A 46 -0.76 10.38 6.97
CA LEU A 46 -1.37 9.30 7.71
C LEU A 46 -2.65 8.79 7.02
N ALA A 47 -3.48 9.69 6.51
CA ALA A 47 -4.65 9.35 5.71
C ALA A 47 -4.24 8.56 4.46
N GLY A 48 -3.13 8.94 3.81
CA GLY A 48 -2.57 8.17 2.70
C GLY A 48 -2.17 6.75 3.07
N HIS A 49 -1.44 6.57 4.17
CA HIS A 49 -1.09 5.22 4.65
C HIS A 49 -2.31 4.41 5.08
N LEU A 50 -3.33 5.04 5.67
CA LEU A 50 -4.58 4.38 6.00
C LEU A 50 -5.31 3.91 4.75
N VAL A 51 -5.45 4.76 3.74
CA VAL A 51 -6.09 4.37 2.48
C VAL A 51 -5.32 3.26 1.79
N GLU A 52 -3.98 3.32 1.75
CA GLU A 52 -3.15 2.22 1.23
C GLU A 52 -3.42 0.90 1.96
N SER A 53 -3.53 0.96 3.29
CA SER A 53 -3.76 -0.23 4.12
C SER A 53 -5.20 -0.76 4.03
N ILE A 54 -6.20 0.12 3.92
CA ILE A 54 -7.61 -0.25 3.72
C ILE A 54 -7.77 -0.96 2.37
N VAL A 55 -7.17 -0.41 1.32
CA VAL A 55 -7.20 -1.02 -0.01
C VAL A 55 -6.52 -2.40 0.02
N GLY A 56 -5.34 -2.52 0.65
CA GLY A 56 -4.68 -3.82 0.81
C GLY A 56 -5.51 -4.84 1.58
N TYR A 57 -6.12 -4.42 2.69
CA TYR A 57 -7.02 -5.26 3.48
C TYR A 57 -8.24 -5.71 2.68
N PHE A 58 -8.87 -4.80 1.91
CA PHE A 58 -9.99 -5.14 1.04
C PHE A 58 -9.59 -6.15 -0.05
N LEU A 59 -8.48 -5.89 -0.75
CA LEU A 59 -8.02 -6.73 -1.87
C LEU A 59 -7.63 -8.14 -1.42
N THR A 60 -6.99 -8.27 -0.25
CA THR A 60 -6.64 -9.58 0.32
C THR A 60 -7.86 -10.43 0.71
N GLY A 61 -9.03 -9.80 0.90
CA GLY A 61 -10.29 -10.50 1.13
C GLY A 61 -10.97 -11.03 -0.14
N LEU A 62 -10.50 -10.67 -1.33
CA LEU A 62 -11.12 -11.11 -2.59
C LEU A 62 -10.71 -12.55 -2.95
N PRO A 63 -11.66 -13.43 -3.30
CA PRO A 63 -11.32 -14.79 -3.69
C PRO A 63 -10.55 -14.80 -5.01
N HIS A 64 -9.60 -15.74 -5.13
CA HIS A 64 -8.75 -15.93 -6.33
C HIS A 64 -7.82 -14.77 -6.69
N LEU A 65 -7.64 -13.80 -5.80
CA LEU A 65 -6.68 -12.72 -5.94
C LEU A 65 -5.54 -12.90 -4.94
N ASP A 66 -4.32 -13.10 -5.42
CA ASP A 66 -3.14 -13.03 -4.56
C ASP A 66 -2.59 -11.60 -4.52
N VAL A 67 -2.24 -11.14 -3.32
CA VAL A 67 -1.83 -9.75 -3.06
C VAL A 67 -0.52 -9.78 -2.30
N THR A 68 0.53 -9.23 -2.91
CA THR A 68 1.87 -9.19 -2.32
C THR A 68 2.43 -7.77 -2.30
N HIS A 69 3.12 -7.38 -1.24
CA HIS A 69 3.83 -6.10 -1.20
C HIS A 69 5.17 -6.17 -1.95
N PHE A 70 5.54 -5.10 -2.64
CA PHE A 70 6.84 -4.97 -3.30
C PHE A 70 7.64 -3.81 -2.73
N SER A 71 8.29 -4.05 -1.59
CA SER A 71 9.17 -3.07 -0.96
C SER A 71 10.35 -2.69 -1.85
N GLU A 72 10.84 -1.47 -1.69
CA GLU A 72 12.05 -0.98 -2.37
C GLU A 72 13.26 -1.92 -2.16
N ARG A 73 13.98 -2.25 -3.24
CA ARG A 73 15.15 -3.14 -3.22
C ARG A 73 16.25 -2.58 -4.12
N GLY A 74 17.23 -1.90 -3.51
CA GLY A 74 18.38 -1.34 -4.24
C GLY A 74 17.92 -0.37 -5.34
N PRO A 75 18.13 -0.66 -6.64
CA PRO A 75 17.66 0.20 -7.73
C PRO A 75 16.16 0.05 -8.04
N GLU A 76 15.45 -0.90 -7.44
CA GLU A 76 14.04 -1.18 -7.72
C GLU A 76 13.12 -0.34 -6.82
N PRO A 77 12.39 0.64 -7.39
CA PRO A 77 11.46 1.47 -6.63
C PRO A 77 10.28 0.64 -6.10
N GLU A 78 9.74 1.07 -4.96
CA GLU A 78 8.58 0.43 -4.31
C GLU A 78 7.30 0.49 -5.16
N VAL A 79 6.57 -0.63 -5.17
CA VAL A 79 5.18 -0.74 -5.60
C VAL A 79 4.36 -1.23 -4.41
N ASP A 80 3.24 -0.57 -4.12
CA ASP A 80 2.50 -0.81 -2.87
C ASP A 80 1.99 -2.25 -2.84
N TYR A 81 1.42 -2.71 -3.95
CA TYR A 81 0.95 -4.09 -4.13
C TYR A 81 1.23 -4.63 -5.53
N ILE A 82 1.43 -5.93 -5.63
CA ILE A 82 1.33 -6.71 -6.87
C ILE A 82 0.14 -7.63 -6.71
N LEU A 83 -0.83 -7.48 -7.60
CA LEU A 83 -1.99 -8.34 -7.70
C LEU A 83 -1.68 -9.47 -8.67
N THR A 84 -2.00 -10.70 -8.31
CA THR A 84 -1.80 -11.87 -9.17
C THR A 84 -3.11 -12.60 -9.39
N ILE A 85 -3.47 -12.80 -10.67
CA ILE A 85 -4.65 -13.57 -11.10
C ILE A 85 -4.15 -14.61 -12.12
N GLY A 86 -4.10 -15.89 -11.72
CA GLY A 86 -3.44 -16.91 -12.51
C GLY A 86 -1.96 -16.56 -12.72
N GLU A 87 -1.55 -16.34 -13.97
CA GLU A 87 -0.18 -15.91 -14.32
C GLU A 87 -0.03 -14.40 -14.51
N LEU A 88 -1.15 -13.65 -14.50
CA LEU A 88 -1.13 -12.22 -14.72
C LEU A 88 -0.73 -11.48 -13.44
N ARG A 89 0.32 -10.67 -13.51
CA ARG A 89 0.79 -9.79 -12.43
C ARG A 89 0.50 -8.33 -12.77
N ILE A 90 -0.22 -7.64 -11.89
CA ILE A 90 -0.66 -6.26 -12.06
C ILE A 90 -0.05 -5.41 -10.93
N PRO A 91 0.88 -4.49 -11.22
CA PRO A 91 1.40 -3.58 -10.21
C PRO A 91 0.36 -2.52 -9.87
N LEU A 92 0.15 -2.29 -8.57
CA LEU A 92 -0.79 -1.30 -8.05
C LEU A 92 -0.04 -0.29 -7.19
N LYS A 93 -0.20 1.00 -7.53
CA LYS A 93 0.24 2.12 -6.72
C LYS A 93 -0.99 2.88 -6.24
N ILE A 94 -1.07 3.13 -4.94
CA ILE A 94 -2.16 3.86 -4.31
C ILE A 94 -1.65 5.25 -3.98
N LYS A 95 -2.45 6.26 -4.34
CA LYS A 95 -2.14 7.66 -4.10
C LYS A 95 -3.36 8.33 -3.50
N TYR A 96 -3.20 8.87 -2.31
CA TYR A 96 -4.23 9.63 -1.62
C TYR A 96 -3.85 11.10 -1.55
N GLN A 97 -4.09 11.80 -2.65
CA GLN A 97 -3.70 13.20 -2.81
C GLN A 97 -4.53 13.82 -3.93
N SER A 98 -4.73 15.14 -3.87
CA SER A 98 -5.54 15.88 -4.86
C SER A 98 -4.92 15.92 -6.26
N ARG A 99 -3.60 15.72 -6.39
CA ARG A 99 -2.90 15.79 -7.67
C ARG A 99 -1.82 14.73 -7.81
N ILE A 100 -1.90 13.93 -8.87
CA ILE A 100 -0.88 12.94 -9.23
C ILE A 100 0.23 13.60 -10.07
N ARG A 101 1.50 13.32 -9.75
CA ARG A 101 2.68 13.78 -10.49
C ARG A 101 3.30 12.62 -11.26
N PHE A 102 4.04 12.91 -12.32
CA PHE A 102 4.73 11.89 -13.11
C PHE A 102 5.72 11.04 -12.28
N SER A 103 6.33 11.63 -11.25
CA SER A 103 7.20 10.94 -10.29
C SER A 103 6.48 9.83 -9.52
N ASP A 104 5.18 9.95 -9.28
CA ASP A 104 4.38 8.96 -8.56
C ASP A 104 4.27 7.62 -9.31
N THR A 105 4.48 7.65 -10.63
CA THR A 105 4.40 6.46 -11.50
C THR A 105 5.73 5.71 -11.64
N LYS A 106 6.82 6.19 -11.00
CA LYS A 106 8.17 5.62 -11.16
C LYS A 106 8.22 4.13 -10.82
N GLY A 107 7.54 3.72 -9.74
CA GLY A 107 7.41 2.32 -9.32
C GLY A 107 6.77 1.45 -10.39
N LEU A 108 5.62 1.90 -10.92
CA LEU A 108 4.87 1.18 -11.94
C LEU A 108 5.67 1.01 -13.23
N ARG A 109 6.33 2.08 -13.69
CA ARG A 109 7.14 2.04 -14.92
C ARG A 109 8.32 1.07 -14.78
N ALA A 110 9.06 1.17 -13.69
CA ALA A 110 10.17 0.25 -13.43
C ALA A 110 9.72 -1.22 -13.32
N PHE A 111 8.52 -1.47 -12.81
CA PHE A 111 7.93 -2.80 -12.76
C PHE A 111 7.59 -3.33 -14.16
N ILE A 112 6.87 -2.54 -14.96
CA ILE A 112 6.41 -2.93 -16.30
C ILE A 112 7.60 -3.18 -17.24
N GLU A 113 8.67 -2.38 -17.13
CA GLU A 113 9.88 -2.52 -17.95
C GLU A 113 10.66 -3.82 -17.67
N LYS A 114 10.41 -4.50 -16.54
CA LYS A 114 11.12 -5.73 -16.15
C LYS A 114 10.25 -6.98 -16.29
N VAL A 115 10.45 -7.69 -17.41
CA VAL A 115 9.83 -8.99 -17.71
C VAL A 115 10.01 -10.01 -16.57
N SER A 116 11.15 -10.01 -15.88
CA SER A 116 11.44 -10.93 -14.77
C SER A 116 10.52 -10.77 -13.56
N ILE A 117 10.04 -9.54 -13.29
CA ILE A 117 9.13 -9.28 -12.16
C ILE A 117 7.69 -9.68 -12.51
N MET A 118 7.34 -9.62 -13.80
CA MET A 118 6.06 -10.07 -14.34
C MET A 118 5.87 -11.59 -14.31
N ARG A 119 6.95 -12.37 -14.22
CA ARG A 119 6.86 -13.83 -14.13
C ARG A 119 6.42 -14.27 -12.73
N PRO A 120 5.55 -15.29 -12.60
CA PRO A 120 5.25 -15.87 -11.31
C PRO A 120 6.53 -16.37 -10.63
N SER A 121 6.62 -16.21 -9.31
CA SER A 121 7.65 -16.86 -8.51
C SER A 121 7.34 -18.35 -8.50
N GLY A 122 7.92 -19.12 -9.43
CA GLY A 122 7.69 -20.56 -9.52
C GLY A 122 8.20 -21.26 -8.25
N TYR A 123 7.36 -22.12 -7.67
CA TYR A 123 7.84 -23.21 -6.84
C TYR A 123 8.50 -24.24 -7.77
N LEU A 124 9.80 -24.47 -7.58
CA LEU A 124 10.45 -25.77 -7.80
C LEU A 124 10.68 -26.39 -6.43
#